data_AF-A0A8J2HN75-F1
#
_entry.id   AF-A0A8J2HN75-F1
#
_cell.length_a   1.000
_cell.length_b   1.000
_cell.length_c   1.000
_cell.angle_alpha   90.00
_cell.angle_beta   90.00
_cell.angle_gamma   90.00
#
_symmetry.space_group_name_H-M   'P 1'
#
loop_
_entity.id
_entity.type
_entity.pdbx_description
1 polymer ?
#
loop_
_entity_poly.entity_id
_entity_poly.type
_entity_poly.pdbx_seq_one_letter_code
_entity_poly.pdbx_strand_id
1 'polypeptide(L)'
;MVKETKEHGLKLNLNKTVAIILGSTGKLRLLNIASLPPIVIDGIALPYVTTIKCLGLTVSNNLSWKNHVSNTGKKVNSALYSLKKMYFDVPKDLQTKRIM
;
A
#
# COMPACT_ATOMS: atom_id res chain seq x y z
N MET A 1 -22.26 2.31 10.12
CA MET A 1 -20.84 2.72 9.97
C MET A 1 -20.66 4.20 9.63
N VAL A 2 -21.31 4.76 8.60
CA VAL A 2 -21.21 6.20 8.27
C VAL A 2 -21.99 7.10 9.25
N LYS A 3 -23.01 6.55 9.92
CA LYS A 3 -23.75 7.26 10.98
C LYS A 3 -22.91 7.43 12.25
N GLU A 4 -22.28 6.34 12.72
CA GLU A 4 -21.47 6.34 13.94
C GLU A 4 -20.22 7.24 13.82
N THR A 5 -19.61 7.36 12.63
CA THR A 5 -18.47 8.28 12.44
C THR A 5 -18.87 9.75 12.60
N LYS A 6 -20.08 10.13 12.18
CA LYS A 6 -20.58 11.51 12.37
C LYS A 6 -20.89 11.80 13.84
N GLU A 7 -21.39 10.81 14.58
CA GLU A 7 -21.71 10.94 16.01
C GLU A 7 -20.46 11.09 16.90
N HIS A 8 -19.32 10.53 16.47
CA HIS A 8 -18.05 10.60 17.21
C HIS A 8 -17.04 11.63 16.65
N GLY A 9 -17.49 12.57 15.81
CA GLY A 9 -16.63 13.64 15.29
C GLY A 9 -15.56 13.19 14.27
N LEU A 10 -15.66 11.97 13.76
CA LEU A 10 -14.74 11.41 12.75
C LEU A 10 -15.22 11.78 11.35
N LYS A 11 -14.61 12.81 10.77
CA LYS A 11 -14.89 13.22 9.39
C LYS A 11 -14.07 12.39 8.39
N LEU A 12 -14.75 11.69 7.49
CA LEU A 12 -14.11 11.00 6.38
C LEU A 12 -13.65 12.00 5.31
N ASN A 13 -12.42 11.84 4.83
CA ASN A 13 -11.93 12.60 3.69
C ASN A 13 -12.25 11.84 2.40
N LEU A 14 -13.41 12.16 1.82
CA LEU A 14 -13.95 11.47 0.64
C LEU A 14 -12.98 11.49 -0.56
N ASN A 15 -12.16 12.54 -0.70
CA ASN A 15 -11.16 12.62 -1.79
C ASN A 15 -10.01 11.61 -1.62
N LYS A 16 -9.78 11.12 -0.40
CA LYS A 16 -8.75 10.11 -0.10
C LYS A 16 -9.35 8.72 0.17
N THR A 17 -10.66 8.63 0.33
CA THR A 17 -11.35 7.37 0.60
C THR A 17 -11.54 6.60 -0.69
N VAL A 18 -11.26 5.30 -0.64
CA VAL A 18 -11.46 4.37 -1.76
C VAL A 18 -12.09 3.09 -1.21
N ALA A 19 -12.79 2.36 -2.07
CA ALA A 19 -13.38 1.08 -1.70
C ALA A 19 -12.49 -0.08 -2.16
N ILE A 20 -12.29 -1.07 -1.30
CA ILE A 20 -11.58 -2.31 -1.64
C ILE A 20 -12.44 -3.50 -1.24
N ILE A 21 -12.60 -4.45 -2.17
CA ILE A 21 -13.33 -5.70 -1.92
C ILE A 21 -12.29 -6.77 -1.61
N LEU A 22 -12.34 -7.31 -0.40
CA LEU A 22 -11.41 -8.34 0.04
C LEU A 22 -11.99 -9.74 -0.23
N GLY A 23 -11.14 -10.67 -0.68
CA GLY A 23 -11.57 -12.04 -0.94
C GLY A 23 -10.44 -12.95 -1.41
N SER A 24 -10.72 -14.24 -1.54
CA SER A 24 -9.78 -15.17 -2.16
C SER A 24 -9.65 -14.87 -3.67
N THR A 25 -8.49 -15.16 -4.25
CA THR A 25 -8.23 -14.93 -5.69
C THR A 25 -9.28 -15.58 -6.59
N GLY A 26 -9.73 -16.79 -6.27
CA GLY A 26 -10.77 -17.50 -7.02
C GLY A 26 -12.10 -16.74 -7.02
N LYS A 27 -12.55 -16.27 -5.85
CA LYS A 27 -13.80 -15.49 -5.74
C LYS A 27 -13.68 -14.14 -6.41
N LEU A 28 -12.57 -13.43 -6.19
CA LEU A 28 -12.31 -12.12 -6.79
C LEU A 28 -12.29 -12.17 -8.32
N ARG A 29 -11.81 -13.27 -8.92
CA ARG A 29 -11.79 -13.46 -10.38
C ARG A 29 -13.19 -13.57 -10.99
N LEU A 30 -14.15 -14.10 -10.23
CA LEU A 30 -15.54 -14.23 -10.66
C LEU A 30 -16.33 -12.92 -10.52
N LEU A 31 -15.80 -11.93 -9.80
CA LEU A 31 -16.45 -10.64 -9.62
C LEU A 31 -16.22 -9.75 -10.83
N ASN A 32 -17.31 -9.30 -11.45
CA ASN A 32 -17.26 -8.21 -12.42
C ASN A 32 -17.45 -6.87 -11.69
N ILE A 33 -16.37 -6.11 -11.53
CA ILE A 33 -16.38 -4.83 -10.82
C ILE A 33 -17.32 -3.82 -11.49
N ALA A 34 -17.45 -3.87 -12.82
CA ALA A 34 -18.29 -2.94 -13.58
C ALA A 34 -19.80 -3.17 -13.36
N SER A 35 -20.19 -4.38 -12.94
CA SER A 35 -21.60 -4.69 -12.63
C SER A 35 -21.96 -4.49 -11.16
N LEU A 36 -21.02 -4.09 -10.31
CA LEU A 36 -21.29 -3.87 -8.89
C LEU A 36 -21.94 -2.51 -8.66
N PRO A 37 -22.91 -2.41 -7.73
CA PRO A 37 -23.49 -1.13 -7.36
C PRO A 37 -22.40 -0.24 -6.71
N PRO A 38 -22.29 1.04 -7.08
CA PRO A 38 -21.28 1.93 -6.54
C PRO A 38 -21.53 2.19 -5.05
N ILE A 39 -20.45 2.26 -4.26
CA ILE A 39 -20.52 2.72 -2.88
C ILE A 39 -20.55 4.24 -2.88
N VAL A 40 -21.68 4.82 -2.52
CA VAL A 40 -21.89 6.27 -2.47
C VAL A 40 -21.90 6.75 -1.02
N ILE A 41 -21.05 7.72 -0.70
CA ILE A 41 -21.00 8.39 0.61
C ILE A 41 -21.15 9.90 0.39
N ASP A 42 -22.13 10.51 1.05
CA ASP A 42 -22.45 11.94 0.92
C ASP A 42 -22.57 12.42 -0.55
N GLY A 43 -23.18 11.58 -1.41
CA GLY A 43 -23.38 11.85 -2.84
C GLY A 43 -22.18 11.59 -3.74
N ILE A 44 -21.02 11.21 -3.18
CA ILE A 44 -19.81 10.90 -3.94
C ILE A 44 -19.63 9.38 -4.06
N ALA A 45 -19.50 8.89 -5.30
CA ALA A 45 -19.19 7.49 -5.58
C ALA A 45 -17.70 7.21 -5.34
N LEU A 46 -17.39 6.23 -4.49
CA LEU A 46 -16.03 5.83 -4.20
C LEU A 46 -15.48 4.91 -5.30
N PRO A 47 -14.24 5.12 -5.76
CA PRO A 47 -13.62 4.23 -6.73
C PRO A 47 -13.25 2.90 -6.08
N TYR A 48 -13.47 1.80 -6.81
CA TYR A 48 -12.98 0.48 -6.43
C TYR A 48 -11.50 0.32 -6.80
N VAL A 49 -10.69 -0.11 -5.84
CA VAL A 49 -9.26 -0.37 -6.05
C VAL A 49 -8.90 -1.80 -5.65
N THR A 50 -7.87 -2.36 -6.30
CA THR A 50 -7.36 -3.71 -6.00
C THR A 50 -6.19 -3.68 -5.02
N THR A 51 -5.56 -2.53 -4.81
CA THR A 51 -4.45 -2.36 -3.88
C THR A 51 -4.52 -0.97 -3.28
N ILE A 52 -4.34 -0.87 -1.96
CA ILE A 52 -4.32 0.40 -1.22
C ILE A 52 -3.06 0.49 -0.37
N LYS A 53 -2.51 1.70 -0.24
CA LYS A 53 -1.45 1.99 0.72
C LYS A 53 -2.04 2.66 1.96
N CYS A 54 -2.02 1.96 3.08
CA CYS A 54 -2.48 2.47 4.38
C CYS A 54 -1.29 2.59 5.32
N LEU A 55 -0.92 3.83 5.71
CA LEU A 55 0.14 4.10 6.69
C LEU A 55 1.49 3.40 6.41
N GLY A 56 1.82 3.19 5.13
CA GLY A 56 3.05 2.50 4.71
C GLY A 56 2.90 1.01 4.42
N LEU A 57 1.79 0.39 4.83
CA LEU A 57 1.41 -0.97 4.46
C LEU A 57 0.71 -0.98 3.10
N THR A 58 1.11 -1.90 2.22
CA THR A 58 0.43 -2.12 0.94
C THR A 58 -0.50 -3.31 1.11
N VAL A 59 -1.80 -3.08 1.05
CA VAL A 59 -2.83 -4.12 1.19
C VAL A 59 -3.40 -4.42 -0.19
N SER A 60 -3.31 -5.68 -0.60
CA SER A 60 -3.90 -6.18 -1.85
C SER A 60 -5.30 -6.75 -1.57
N ASN A 61 -6.19 -6.69 -2.55
CA ASN A 61 -7.57 -7.20 -2.43
C ASN A 61 -7.64 -8.71 -2.15
N ASN A 62 -6.67 -9.45 -2.66
CA ASN A 62 -6.49 -10.87 -2.41
C ASN A 62 -5.74 -11.21 -1.12
N LEU A 63 -5.46 -10.21 -0.28
CA LEU A 63 -4.66 -10.31 0.95
C LEU A 63 -3.25 -10.89 0.73
N SER A 64 -2.74 -10.87 -0.52
CA SER A 64 -1.38 -11.28 -0.80
C SER A 64 -0.39 -10.20 -0.35
N TRP A 65 0.61 -10.63 0.42
CA TRP A 65 1.73 -9.80 0.86
C TRP A 65 2.81 -9.60 -0.20
N LYS A 66 2.71 -10.26 -1.36
CA LYS A 66 3.75 -10.25 -2.40
C LYS A 66 4.13 -8.82 -2.83
N ASN A 67 3.13 -7.97 -3.07
CA ASN A 67 3.35 -6.58 -3.46
C ASN A 67 4.05 -5.77 -2.35
N HIS A 68 3.60 -5.96 -1.10
CA HIS A 68 4.21 -5.29 0.05
C HIS A 68 5.67 -5.71 0.24
N VAL A 69 5.93 -7.02 0.31
CA VAL A 69 7.27 -7.59 0.49
C VAL A 69 8.20 -7.18 -0.65
N SER A 70 7.74 -7.23 -1.91
CA SER A 70 8.54 -6.80 -3.05
C SER A 70 8.91 -5.32 -2.96
N ASN A 71 7.95 -4.45 -2.61
CA ASN A 71 8.23 -3.02 -2.44
C ASN A 71 9.20 -2.74 -1.29
N THR A 72 9.08 -3.46 -0.18
CA THR A 72 10.01 -3.35 0.95
C THR A 72 11.40 -3.82 0.55
N GLY A 73 11.52 -4.98 -0.12
CA GLY A 73 12.80 -5.49 -0.63
C GLY A 73 13.47 -4.52 -1.61
N LYS A 74 12.71 -3.91 -2.52
CA LYS A 74 13.24 -2.88 -3.45
C LYS A 74 13.80 -1.67 -2.70
N LYS A 75 13.12 -1.20 -1.65
CA LYS A 75 13.60 -0.07 -0.84
C LYS A 75 14.92 -0.41 -0.14
N VAL A 76 15.00 -1.59 0.47
CA VAL A 76 16.22 -2.06 1.14
C VAL A 76 17.38 -2.19 0.15
N ASN A 77 17.14 -2.84 -0.99
CA ASN A 77 18.17 -3.01 -2.02
C ASN A 77 18.61 -1.69 -2.64
N SER A 78 17.67 -0.75 -2.87
CA SER A 78 17.99 0.59 -3.34
C SER A 78 18.88 1.34 -2.33
N ALA A 79 18.54 1.29 -1.05
CA ALA A 79 19.34 1.93 0.00
C ALA A 79 20.74 1.29 0.10
N LEU A 80 20.83 -0.03 0.09
CA LEU A 80 22.11 -0.76 0.12
C LEU A 80 22.98 -0.44 -1.11
N TYR A 81 22.37 -0.37 -2.30
CA TYR A 81 23.08 -0.02 -3.53
C TYR A 81 23.60 1.42 -3.48
N SER A 82 22.78 2.37 -3.02
CA SER A 82 23.20 3.75 -2.82
C SER A 82 24.36 3.86 -1.82
N LEU A 83 24.30 3.13 -0.69
CA LEU A 83 25.38 3.07 0.29
C LEU A 83 26.66 2.46 -0.29
N LYS A 84 26.54 1.36 -1.05
CA LYS A 84 27.68 0.75 -1.74
C LYS A 84 28.32 1.69 -2.74
N LYS A 85 27.53 2.51 -3.44
CA LYS A 85 28.04 3.52 -4.38
C LYS A 85 28.79 4.62 -3.61
N MET A 86 28.20 5.14 -2.55
CA MET A 86 28.82 6.17 -1.70
C MET A 86 30.11 5.67 -1.03
N TYR A 87 30.19 4.39 -0.68
CA TYR A 87 31.41 3.80 -0.09
C TYR A 87 32.66 4.02 -0.94
N PHE A 88 32.55 4.02 -2.28
CA PHE A 88 33.69 4.31 -3.15
C PHE A 88 34.21 5.76 -3.03
N ASP A 89 33.34 6.68 -2.57
CA ASP A 89 33.68 8.08 -2.30
C ASP A 89 34.06 8.32 -0.83
N VAL A 90 33.99 7.30 0.04
CA VAL A 90 34.37 7.42 1.46
C VAL A 90 35.90 7.29 1.62
N PRO A 91 36.56 8.26 2.29
CA PRO A 91 37.98 8.22 2.61
C PRO A 91 38.42 6.89 3.25
N LYS A 92 39.56 6.33 2.82
CA LYS A 92 40.01 4.97 3.17
C LYS A 92 40.20 4.75 4.67
N ASP A 93 40.41 5.83 5.42
CA ASP A 93 40.55 5.88 6.87
C ASP A 93 39.26 5.54 7.65
N LEU A 94 38.09 5.68 7.03
CA LEU A 94 36.79 5.33 7.63
C LEU A 94 36.23 3.99 7.13
N GLN A 95 36.94 3.30 6.24
CA GLN A 95 36.51 2.02 5.69
C GLN A 95 36.76 0.88 6.70
N THR A 96 35.75 0.55 7.52
CA THR A 96 35.84 -0.58 8.45
C THR A 96 35.97 -1.90 7.67
N LYS A 97 36.93 -2.76 8.08
CA LYS A 97 37.24 -4.05 7.44
C LYS A 97 35.98 -4.90 7.27
N ARG A 98 35.72 -5.28 6.02
CA ARG A 98 34.67 -6.21 5.61
C ARG A 98 34.85 -7.56 6.32
N ILE A 99 33.96 -7.89 7.25
CA ILE A 99 33.82 -9.26 7.76
C ILE A 99 33.07 -10.03 6.68
N MET A 100 33.76 -10.97 6.06
CA MET A 100 33.23 -11.91 5.06
C MET A 100 32.69 -13.15 5.78
#